data_AF-R7LH04-F1
#
_entry.id   AF-R7LH04-F1
#
_cell.length_a   1.000
_cell.length_b   1.000
_cell.length_c   1.000
_cell.angle_alpha   90.00
_cell.angle_beta   90.00
_cell.angle_gamma   90.00
#
_symmetry.space_group_name_H-M   'P 1'
#
loop_
_entity.id
_entity.type
_entity.pdbx_description
1 polymer ?
#
loop_
_entity_poly.entity_id
_entity_poly.type
_entity_poly.pdbx_seq_one_letter_code
_entity_poly.pdbx_strand_id
1 'polypeptide(L)'
;MQHKDKKILQLNKALGLIIKDIRIKKTGLSCSKLANEYGLDRGNLNRIENGIVDSKISTIWKASEALGLKFSELAKILEDILGDDFTLIDE
;
A
#
# COMPACT_ATOMS: atom_id res chain seq x y z
N MET A 1 5.12 -19.39 -12.55
CA MET A 1 4.41 -19.21 -11.26
C MET A 1 5.32 -18.58 -10.20
N GLN A 2 6.43 -19.22 -9.81
CA GLN A 2 7.30 -18.72 -8.72
C GLN A 2 7.85 -17.28 -8.91
N HIS A 3 8.16 -16.84 -10.14
CA HIS A 3 8.64 -15.48 -10.40
C HIS A 3 7.54 -14.42 -10.30
N LYS A 4 6.34 -14.70 -10.82
CA LYS A 4 5.15 -13.86 -10.67
C LYS A 4 4.82 -13.61 -9.20
N ASP A 5 4.90 -14.65 -8.37
CA ASP A 5 4.64 -14.53 -6.92
C ASP A 5 5.68 -13.64 -6.22
N LYS A 6 6.95 -13.65 -6.67
CA LYS A 6 8.00 -12.77 -6.14
C LYS A 6 7.78 -11.31 -6.52
N LYS A 7 7.42 -11.01 -7.78
CA LYS A 7 7.15 -9.63 -8.22
C LYS A 7 5.90 -9.04 -7.56
N ILE A 8 4.85 -9.84 -7.41
CA ILE A 8 3.65 -9.44 -6.65
C ILE A 8 4.01 -9.19 -5.18
N LEU A 9 4.84 -10.04 -4.57
CA LEU A 9 5.31 -9.80 -3.20
C LEU A 9 6.13 -8.51 -3.09
N GLN A 10 6.99 -8.20 -4.07
CA GLN A 10 7.76 -6.95 -4.13
C GLN A 10 6.82 -5.74 -4.20
N LEU A 11 5.83 -5.78 -5.10
CA LEU A 11 4.80 -4.75 -5.24
C LEU A 11 4.06 -4.51 -3.90
N ASN A 12 3.57 -5.58 -3.29
CA ASN A 12 2.82 -5.50 -2.03
C ASN A 12 3.68 -4.93 -0.89
N LYS A 13 4.95 -5.32 -0.80
CA LYS A 13 5.87 -4.76 0.20
C LYS A 13 6.16 -3.29 -0.02
N ALA A 14 6.42 -2.87 -1.26
CA ALA A 14 6.67 -1.47 -1.59
C ALA A 14 5.44 -0.61 -1.23
N LEU A 15 4.25 -1.01 -1.70
CA LEU A 15 3.00 -0.33 -1.38
C LEU A 15 2.73 -0.25 0.12
N GLY A 16 2.89 -1.37 0.83
CA GLY A 16 2.69 -1.45 2.27
C GLY A 16 3.61 -0.52 3.05
N LEU A 17 4.89 -0.47 2.68
CA LEU A 17 5.87 0.44 3.30
C LEU A 17 5.52 1.90 3.06
N ILE A 18 5.11 2.27 1.85
CA ILE A 18 4.68 3.65 1.52
C ILE A 18 3.51 4.08 2.40
N ILE A 19 2.46 3.25 2.48
CA ILE A 19 1.27 3.54 3.30
C ILE A 19 1.65 3.70 4.77
N LYS A 20 2.49 2.79 5.29
CA LYS A 20 2.97 2.82 6.68
C LYS A 20 3.77 4.09 6.97
N ASP A 21 4.70 4.44 6.10
CA ASP A 21 5.54 5.62 6.24
C ASP A 21 4.72 6.90 6.22
N ILE A 22 3.80 7.02 5.28
CA ILE A 22 2.92 8.18 5.16
C ILE A 22 2.02 8.29 6.39
N ARG A 23 1.44 7.17 6.86
CA ARG A 23 0.65 7.16 8.10
C ARG A 23 1.45 7.70 9.27
N ILE A 24 2.64 7.14 9.52
CA ILE A 24 3.47 7.55 10.66
C ILE A 24 3.88 9.02 10.53
N LYS A 25 4.34 9.46 9.35
CA LYS A 25 4.85 10.81 9.12
C LYS A 25 3.76 11.88 9.11
N LYS A 26 2.60 11.62 8.50
CA LYS A 26 1.52 12.62 8.36
C LYS A 26 0.58 12.65 9.56
N THR A 27 0.25 11.49 10.14
CA THR A 27 -0.82 11.41 11.15
C THR A 27 -0.28 11.09 12.55
N GLY A 28 0.86 10.40 12.64
CA GLY A 28 1.38 9.88 13.92
C GLY A 28 0.49 8.81 14.57
N LEU A 29 -0.60 8.39 13.90
CA LEU A 29 -1.56 7.43 14.41
C LEU A 29 -1.04 6.02 14.21
N SER A 30 -1.41 5.09 15.10
CA SER A 30 -1.22 3.65 14.85
C SER A 30 -2.19 3.16 13.76
N CYS A 31 -1.92 1.98 13.17
CA CYS A 31 -2.86 1.36 12.21
C CYS A 31 -4.26 1.24 12.80
N SER A 32 -4.36 0.84 14.07
CA SER A 32 -5.65 0.69 14.77
C SER A 32 -6.40 2.00 14.90
N LYS A 33 -5.70 3.09 15.25
CA LYS A 33 -6.33 4.41 15.37
C LYS A 33 -6.83 4.92 14.03
N LEU A 34 -5.97 4.88 13.00
CA LEU A 34 -6.36 5.29 11.64
C LEU A 34 -7.54 4.45 11.13
N ALA A 35 -7.51 3.13 11.33
CA ALA A 35 -8.57 2.25 10.88
C ALA A 35 -9.91 2.58 11.53
N ASN A 36 -9.92 2.83 12.84
CA ASN A 36 -11.12 3.19 13.57
C ASN A 36 -11.68 4.56 13.13
N GLU A 37 -10.82 5.56 12.93
CA GLU A 37 -11.24 6.92 12.56
C GLU A 37 -11.87 6.99 11.16
N TYR A 38 -11.38 6.18 10.22
CA TYR A 38 -11.79 6.23 8.82
C TYR A 38 -12.60 4.99 8.37
N GLY A 39 -13.06 4.16 9.32
CA GLY A 39 -13.90 2.99 9.03
C GLY A 39 -13.20 1.93 8.16
N LEU A 40 -11.87 1.78 8.29
CA LEU A 40 -11.11 0.73 7.61
C LEU A 40 -11.07 -0.53 8.48
N ASP A 41 -10.88 -1.69 7.84
CA ASP A 41 -10.60 -2.91 8.60
C ASP A 41 -9.16 -2.88 9.13
N ARG A 42 -9.01 -2.89 10.46
CA ARG A 42 -7.70 -2.85 11.14
C ARG A 42 -6.79 -4.00 10.70
N GLY A 43 -7.34 -5.22 10.62
CA GLY A 43 -6.57 -6.42 10.29
C GLY A 43 -6.02 -6.33 8.87
N ASN A 44 -6.86 -5.89 7.94
CA ASN A 44 -6.52 -5.73 6.55
C ASN A 44 -5.49 -4.61 6.36
N LEU A 45 -5.69 -3.43 6.99
CA LEU A 45 -4.72 -2.34 6.95
C LEU A 45 -3.34 -2.78 7.47
N ASN A 46 -3.31 -3.53 8.58
CA ASN A 46 -2.06 -4.07 9.11
C ASN A 46 -1.39 -5.05 8.13
N ARG A 47 -2.15 -5.95 7.50
CA ARG A 47 -1.62 -6.89 6.50
C ARG A 47 -1.12 -6.18 5.25
N ILE A 48 -1.80 -5.13 4.80
CA ILE A 48 -1.38 -4.26 3.69
C ILE A 48 -0.04 -3.62 4.00
N GLU A 49 0.09 -2.95 5.15
CA GLU A 49 1.32 -2.25 5.54
C GLU A 49 2.55 -3.17 5.70
N ASN A 50 2.32 -4.46 5.92
CA ASN A 50 3.37 -5.48 5.98
C ASN A 50 3.57 -6.23 4.64
N GLY A 51 2.85 -5.86 3.58
CA GLY A 51 2.93 -6.48 2.26
C GLY A 51 2.50 -7.94 2.21
N ILE A 52 1.64 -8.37 3.15
CA ILE A 52 1.21 -9.78 3.33
C ILE A 52 0.09 -10.14 2.36
N VAL A 53 -0.71 -9.16 1.92
CA VAL A 53 -1.91 -9.38 1.11
C VAL A 53 -1.86 -8.55 -0.15
N ASP A 54 -2.21 -9.17 -1.27
CA ASP A 54 -2.58 -8.49 -2.50
C ASP A 54 -3.99 -7.91 -2.32
N SER A 55 -4.05 -6.61 -2.06
CA SER A 55 -5.29 -5.93 -1.70
C SER A 55 -5.99 -5.34 -2.91
N LYS A 56 -7.33 -5.37 -2.86
CA LYS A 56 -8.16 -4.74 -3.87
C LYS A 56 -7.84 -3.25 -3.98
N ILE A 57 -7.84 -2.74 -5.21
CA ILE A 57 -7.64 -1.32 -5.51
C ILE A 57 -8.55 -0.42 -4.68
N SER A 58 -9.82 -0.79 -4.46
CA SER A 58 -10.76 -0.01 -3.66
C SER A 58 -10.35 0.11 -2.18
N THR A 59 -9.64 -0.86 -1.63
CA THR A 59 -9.10 -0.79 -0.26
C THR A 59 -7.90 0.16 -0.21
N ILE A 60 -6.98 0.06 -1.17
CA ILE A 60 -5.81 0.95 -1.26
C ILE A 60 -6.26 2.39 -1.51
N TRP A 61 -7.30 2.58 -2.32
CA TRP A 61 -7.90 3.88 -2.59
C TRP A 61 -8.44 4.54 -1.32
N LYS A 62 -9.24 3.81 -0.54
CA LYS A 62 -9.72 4.30 0.76
C LYS A 62 -8.58 4.61 1.73
N ALA A 63 -7.51 3.81 1.73
CA ALA A 63 -6.34 4.10 2.54
C ALA A 63 -5.65 5.41 2.10
N SER A 64 -5.56 5.68 0.79
CA SER A 64 -5.02 6.95 0.29
C SER A 64 -5.87 8.15 0.74
N GLU A 65 -7.20 8.03 0.69
CA GLU A 65 -8.12 9.08 1.16
C GLU A 65 -7.99 9.32 2.67
N ALA A 66 -7.91 8.24 3.47
CA ALA A 66 -7.69 8.31 4.91
C ALA A 66 -6.35 8.98 5.28
N LEU A 67 -5.36 8.92 4.39
CA LEU A 67 -4.06 9.58 4.55
C LEU A 67 -4.01 10.99 3.93
N GLY A 68 -5.15 11.49 3.44
CA GLY A 68 -5.25 12.80 2.80
C GLY A 68 -4.44 12.88 1.50
N LEU A 69 -4.46 11.82 0.70
CA LEU A 69 -3.80 11.72 -0.60
C LEU A 69 -4.80 11.37 -1.68
N LYS A 70 -4.57 11.91 -2.88
CA LYS A 70 -5.14 11.34 -4.10
C LYS A 70 -4.46 10.01 -4.38
N PHE A 71 -5.23 9.04 -4.87
CA PHE A 71 -4.67 7.75 -5.27
C PHE A 71 -3.55 7.90 -6.32
N SER A 72 -3.63 8.88 -7.22
CA SER A 72 -2.57 9.17 -8.19
C SER A 72 -1.23 9.56 -7.56
N GLU A 73 -1.24 10.24 -6.41
CA GLU A 73 -0.01 10.60 -5.69
C GLU A 73 0.63 9.35 -5.08
N LEU A 74 -0.19 8.47 -4.49
CA LEU A 74 0.27 7.18 -3.97
C LEU A 74 0.84 6.30 -5.09
N ALA A 75 0.15 6.22 -6.23
CA ALA A 75 0.60 5.47 -7.40
C ALA A 75 1.94 6.01 -7.93
N LYS A 76 2.10 7.33 -8.00
CA LYS A 76 3.34 7.94 -8.47
C LYS A 76 4.53 7.61 -7.58
N ILE A 77 4.36 7.70 -6.25
CA ILE A 77 5.40 7.32 -5.28
C ILE A 77 5.76 5.83 -5.43
N LEU A 78 4.77 4.98 -5.68
CA LEU A 78 4.98 3.55 -5.85
C LEU A 78 5.79 3.24 -7.11
N GLU A 79 5.46 3.87 -8.25
CA GLU A 79 6.23 3.75 -9.49
C GLU A 79 7.68 4.20 -9.27
N ASP A 80 7.89 5.37 -8.65
CA ASP A 80 9.23 5.92 -8.39
C ASP A 80 10.08 4.98 -7.50
N ILE A 81 9.46 4.24 -6.56
CA ILE A 81 10.15 3.27 -5.71
C ILE A 81 10.45 1.95 -6.43
N LEU A 82 9.54 1.49 -7.29
CA LEU A 82 9.71 0.24 -8.01
C LEU A 82 10.70 0.37 -9.18
N GLY A 83 10.83 1.59 -9.72
CA GLY A 83 11.69 1.91 -10.86
C GLY A 83 11.02 1.62 -12.20
N ASP A 84 11.51 2.28 -13.25
CA ASP A 84 10.91 2.29 -14.59
C ASP A 84 10.85 0.89 -15.24
N ASP A 85 11.74 -0.01 -14.85
CA ASP A 85 11.82 -1.38 -15.41
C ASP A 85 10.90 -2.39 -14.71
N PHE A 86 10.15 -1.98 -13.67
CA PHE A 86 9.27 -2.89 -12.97
C PHE A 86 8.04 -3.27 -13.80
N THR A 87 7.91 -4.56 -14.12
CA THR A 87 6.73 -5.10 -14.82
C THR A 87 6.25 -6.40 -14.20
N LEU A 88 4.93 -6.56 -14.08
CA LEU A 88 4.28 -7.81 -13.66
C LEU A 88 4.05 -8.79 -14.82
N ILE A 89 4.25 -8.33 -16.05
CA ILE A 89 4.13 -9.16 -17.25
C ILE A 89 5.48 -9.84 -17.45
N ASP A 90 5.44 -11.15 -17.70
CA ASP A 90 6.60 -11.89 -18.16
C ASP A 90 6.65 -11.71 -19.70
N GLU A 91 7.78 -11.25 -20.23
CA GLU A 91 8.05 -11.22 -21.68
C GLU A 91 8.12 -12.64 -22.27
#